data_AF-A0A7S2AY25-F1
#
_entry.id   AF-A0A7S2AY25-F1
#
_cell.length_a   1.000
_cell.length_b   1.000
_cell.length_c   1.000
_cell.angle_alpha   90.00
_cell.angle_beta   90.00
_cell.angle_gamma   90.00
#
_symmetry.space_group_name_H-M   'P 1'
#
loop_
_entity.id
_entity.type
_entity.pdbx_description
1 polymer ?
#
loop_
_entity_poly.entity_id
_entity_poly.type
_entity_poly.pdbx_seq_one_letter_code
_entity_poly.pdbx_strand_id
1 'polypeptide(L)'
;QLITTKPIIYLPNLSKRDYCRKKNKWLPKIKEWVDAHGGGTIIPVSVEFEQEHWDLTTAGEEAQAEFRETCKTDYCNGEGPPIKGTLPRIIKTGYKVLNMINYFTAGDTEVRAWTIYKGTLAPGAAGVIHTDFERGFIKAETCAFEDFKALCGGRPSMAGCKDAGKYRQEGRNYVVQDGDMMLFQFNVTGAKKK
;
A
#
# COMPACT_ATOMS: atom_id res chain seq x y z
N GLN A 1 -8.67 -14.30 -22.13
CA GLN A 1 -8.65 -13.10 -21.28
C GLN A 1 -8.49 -11.89 -22.19
N LEU A 2 -9.35 -10.87 -22.10
CA LEU A 2 -9.27 -9.69 -22.98
C LEU A 2 -8.23 -8.70 -22.44
N ILE A 3 -7.51 -8.01 -23.34
CA ILE A 3 -6.48 -7.04 -22.94
C ILE A 3 -7.14 -5.75 -22.44
N THR A 4 -8.24 -5.33 -23.07
CA THR A 4 -8.96 -4.07 -22.80
C THR A 4 -9.73 -4.07 -21.48
N THR A 5 -9.89 -5.22 -20.82
CA THR A 5 -10.52 -5.32 -19.49
C THR A 5 -9.50 -5.14 -18.36
N LYS A 6 -8.19 -5.13 -18.66
CA LYS A 6 -7.16 -4.92 -17.65
C LYS A 6 -7.15 -3.45 -17.24
N PRO A 7 -7.06 -3.13 -15.94
CA PRO A 7 -7.05 -1.75 -15.51
C PRO A 7 -5.71 -1.08 -15.84
N ILE A 8 -5.73 0.25 -16.05
CA ILE A 8 -4.61 1.02 -16.61
C ILE A 8 -4.23 2.18 -15.68
N ILE A 9 -2.93 2.44 -15.57
CA ILE A 9 -2.35 3.64 -14.97
C ILE A 9 -1.49 4.33 -16.02
N TYR A 10 -1.67 5.64 -16.20
CA TYR A 10 -0.91 6.43 -17.15
C TYR A 10 0.27 7.10 -16.45
N LEU A 11 1.48 6.82 -16.92
CA LEU A 11 2.73 7.38 -16.39
C LEU A 11 3.41 8.29 -17.43
N PRO A 12 2.92 9.53 -17.63
CA PRO A 12 3.59 10.46 -18.53
C PRO A 12 4.96 10.85 -17.95
N ASN A 13 6.01 10.46 -18.67
CA ASN A 13 7.38 10.82 -18.33
C ASN A 13 7.68 12.27 -18.73
N LEU A 14 8.21 13.05 -17.79
CA LEU A 14 8.55 14.46 -17.93
C LEU A 14 10.06 14.66 -17.75
N SER A 15 10.57 15.76 -18.30
CA SER A 15 11.91 16.23 -17.94
C SER A 15 11.95 16.58 -16.44
N LYS A 16 13.13 16.47 -15.82
CA LYS A 16 13.34 16.83 -14.41
C LYS A 16 12.82 18.24 -14.10
N ARG A 17 13.10 19.20 -15.00
CA ARG A 17 12.62 20.59 -14.90
C ARG A 17 11.09 20.71 -14.85
N ASP A 18 10.38 20.08 -15.79
CA ASP A 18 8.93 20.18 -15.88
C ASP A 18 8.23 19.47 -14.71
N TYR A 19 8.82 18.35 -14.28
CA TYR A 19 8.37 17.59 -13.11
C TYR A 19 8.49 18.42 -11.82
N CYS A 20 9.67 19.01 -11.56
CA CYS A 20 9.88 19.87 -10.40
C CYS A 20 8.92 21.07 -10.40
N ARG A 21 8.78 21.76 -11.55
CA ARG A 21 7.89 22.92 -11.71
C ARG A 21 6.40 22.58 -11.69
N LYS A 22 6.03 21.30 -11.77
CA LYS A 22 4.65 20.81 -11.91
C LYS A 22 3.89 21.45 -13.07
N LYS A 23 4.61 21.78 -14.15
CA LYS A 23 4.05 22.45 -15.34
C LYS A 23 4.60 21.78 -16.58
N ASN A 24 3.71 21.29 -17.43
CA ASN A 24 4.06 20.73 -18.73
C ASN A 24 2.93 20.98 -19.72
N LYS A 25 3.31 21.29 -20.98
CA LYS A 25 2.36 21.65 -22.05
C LYS A 25 1.46 20.50 -22.51
N TRP A 26 1.87 19.25 -22.30
CA TRP A 26 1.15 18.06 -22.76
C TRP A 26 0.22 17.48 -21.70
N LEU A 27 0.50 17.68 -20.40
CA LEU A 27 -0.33 17.14 -19.32
C LEU A 27 -1.83 17.49 -19.45
N PRO A 28 -2.24 18.73 -19.79
CA PRO A 28 -3.66 19.04 -19.97
C PRO A 28 -4.29 18.24 -21.12
N LYS A 29 -3.58 18.12 -22.25
CA LYS A 29 -4.06 17.38 -23.43
C LYS A 29 -4.15 15.88 -23.16
N ILE A 30 -3.17 15.31 -22.45
CA ILE A 30 -3.18 13.91 -22.03
C ILE A 30 -4.35 13.66 -21.08
N LYS A 31 -4.58 14.57 -20.13
CA LYS A 31 -5.70 14.47 -19.20
C LYS A 31 -7.04 14.47 -19.92
N GLU A 32 -7.26 15.42 -20.82
CA GLU A 32 -8.47 15.49 -21.64
C GLU A 32 -8.69 14.21 -22.46
N TRP A 33 -7.63 13.68 -23.08
CA TRP A 33 -7.70 12.43 -23.82
C TRP A 33 -8.05 11.24 -22.92
N VAL A 34 -7.41 11.09 -21.77
CA VAL A 34 -7.68 9.99 -20.82
C VAL A 34 -9.13 10.07 -20.30
N ASP A 35 -9.58 11.26 -19.92
CA ASP A 35 -10.95 11.47 -19.42
C ASP A 35 -12.00 11.10 -20.50
N ALA A 36 -11.71 11.35 -21.78
CA ALA A 36 -12.56 10.96 -22.90
C ALA A 36 -12.54 9.45 -23.24
N HIS A 37 -11.49 8.70 -22.85
CA HIS A 37 -11.28 7.30 -23.25
C HIS A 37 -11.42 6.29 -22.09
N GLY A 38 -12.35 6.56 -21.16
CA GLY A 38 -12.67 5.66 -20.05
C GLY A 38 -12.03 6.04 -18.72
N GLY A 39 -11.31 7.17 -18.68
CA GLY A 39 -10.66 7.68 -17.48
C GLY A 39 -9.49 6.82 -17.02
N GLY A 40 -8.92 7.19 -15.88
CA GLY A 40 -7.80 6.46 -15.30
C GLY A 40 -6.95 7.35 -14.41
N THR A 41 -6.07 6.72 -13.63
CA THR A 41 -5.14 7.49 -12.80
C THR A 41 -3.94 7.91 -13.63
N ILE A 42 -3.70 9.22 -13.70
CA ILE A 42 -2.51 9.80 -14.33
C ILE A 42 -1.52 10.18 -13.22
N ILE A 43 -0.29 9.69 -13.33
CA ILE A 43 0.79 10.01 -12.39
C ILE A 43 2.00 10.51 -13.19
N PRO A 44 2.21 11.83 -13.25
CA PRO A 44 3.41 12.39 -13.87
C PRO A 44 4.65 11.92 -13.13
N VAL A 45 5.66 11.48 -13.87
CA VAL A 45 6.93 10.98 -13.34
C VAL A 45 8.08 11.63 -14.11
N SER A 46 9.24 11.77 -13.50
CA SER A 46 10.47 12.04 -14.23
C SER A 46 11.45 10.93 -13.92
N VAL A 47 11.73 10.09 -14.93
CA VAL A 47 12.67 8.96 -14.78
C VAL A 47 14.06 9.45 -14.38
N GLU A 48 14.50 10.57 -14.96
CA GLU A 48 15.77 11.24 -14.63
C GLU A 48 15.82 11.62 -13.13
N PHE A 49 14.78 12.27 -12.61
CA PHE A 49 14.71 12.62 -11.19
C PHE A 49 14.68 11.39 -10.27
N GLU A 50 13.86 10.39 -10.60
CA GLU A 50 13.75 9.18 -9.76
C GLU A 50 15.04 8.38 -9.73
N GLN A 51 15.78 8.32 -10.83
CA GLN A 51 17.06 7.62 -10.89
C GLN A 51 18.11 8.29 -9.99
N GLU A 52 18.29 9.60 -10.10
CA GLU A 52 19.21 10.34 -9.21
C GLU A 52 18.80 10.22 -7.73
N HIS A 53 17.50 10.31 -7.44
CA HIS A 53 16.99 10.10 -6.08
C HIS A 53 17.25 8.67 -5.57
N TRP A 54 17.17 7.67 -6.46
CA TRP A 54 17.42 6.27 -6.13
C TRP A 54 18.90 6.01 -5.85
N ASP A 55 19.81 6.57 -6.63
CA ASP A 55 21.25 6.40 -6.47
C ASP A 55 21.74 6.92 -5.11
N LEU A 56 21.06 7.95 -4.58
CA LEU A 56 21.29 8.50 -3.24
C LEU A 56 20.75 7.65 -2.09
N THR A 57 20.00 6.58 -2.37
CA THR A 57 19.48 5.68 -1.32
C THR A 57 20.62 5.06 -0.50
N THR A 58 21.74 4.74 -1.15
CA THR A 58 22.94 4.20 -0.49
C THR A 58 23.64 5.24 0.39
N ALA A 59 23.50 6.52 0.04
CA ALA A 59 24.11 7.64 0.77
C ALA A 59 23.29 8.08 2.01
N GLY A 60 22.08 7.54 2.20
CA GLY A 60 21.22 7.79 3.36
C GLY A 60 20.12 8.82 3.12
N GLU A 61 19.20 8.92 4.08
CA GLU A 61 18.00 9.78 3.98
C GLU A 61 18.34 11.28 3.96
N GLU A 62 19.44 11.68 4.59
CA GLU A 62 19.92 13.07 4.61
C GLU A 62 20.32 13.53 3.20
N ALA A 63 21.12 12.73 2.48
CA ALA A 63 21.51 13.02 1.11
C ALA A 63 20.30 13.10 0.15
N GLN A 64 19.31 12.23 0.33
CA GLN A 64 18.05 12.32 -0.41
C GLN A 64 17.27 13.59 -0.06
N ALA A 65 17.25 14.01 1.20
CA ALA A 65 16.59 15.25 1.62
C ALA A 65 17.26 16.48 1.01
N GLU A 66 18.59 16.55 1.05
CA GLU A 66 19.37 17.61 0.42
C GLU A 66 19.12 17.70 -1.09
N PHE A 67 19.14 16.56 -1.79
CA PHE A 67 18.84 16.53 -3.23
C PHE A 67 17.45 17.10 -3.57
N ARG A 68 16.45 16.80 -2.75
CA ARG A 68 15.08 17.32 -2.92
C ARG A 68 15.00 18.83 -2.71
N GLU A 69 15.79 19.38 -1.79
CA GLU A 69 15.88 20.82 -1.57
C GLU A 69 16.71 21.52 -2.66
N THR A 70 17.79 20.91 -3.15
CA THR A 70 18.57 21.41 -4.30
C THR A 70 17.70 21.49 -5.54
N CYS A 71 16.97 20.42 -5.88
CA CYS A 71 16.03 20.43 -7.01
C CYS A 71 14.93 21.49 -6.88
N LYS A 72 14.49 21.78 -5.65
CA LYS A 72 13.53 22.86 -5.40
C LYS A 72 14.17 24.23 -5.63
N THR A 73 15.42 24.42 -5.22
CA THR A 73 16.14 25.68 -5.42
C THR A 73 16.39 25.93 -6.91
N ASP A 74 16.93 24.93 -7.62
CA ASP A 74 17.31 25.04 -9.03
C ASP A 74 16.13 25.21 -9.99
N TYR A 75 15.01 24.53 -9.71
CA TYR A 75 13.89 24.45 -10.66
C TYR A 75 12.62 25.16 -10.19
N CYS A 76 12.49 25.46 -8.89
CA CYS A 76 11.30 26.08 -8.32
C CYS A 76 11.59 27.42 -7.61
N ASN A 77 12.78 28.01 -7.80
CA ASN A 77 13.21 29.24 -7.14
C ASN A 77 13.10 29.18 -5.60
N GLY A 78 13.20 27.99 -5.00
CA GLY A 78 13.04 27.79 -3.56
C GLY A 78 11.59 27.80 -3.05
N GLU A 79 10.59 27.95 -3.91
CA GLU A 79 9.18 27.98 -3.52
C GLU A 79 8.54 26.57 -3.53
N GLY A 80 7.69 26.31 -2.52
CA GLY A 80 6.88 25.09 -2.42
C GLY A 80 7.46 23.97 -1.55
N PRO A 81 6.75 22.83 -1.44
CA PRO A 81 7.20 21.69 -0.66
C PRO A 81 8.39 20.98 -1.33
N PRO A 82 9.20 20.20 -0.57
CA PRO A 82 10.28 19.40 -1.12
C PRO A 82 9.80 18.53 -2.28
N ILE A 83 10.62 18.39 -3.32
CA ILE A 83 10.26 17.56 -4.48
C ILE A 83 10.22 16.11 -4.03
N LYS A 84 9.04 15.49 -4.01
CA LYS A 84 8.90 14.09 -3.58
C LYS A 84 9.14 13.14 -4.74
N GLY A 85 9.78 12.01 -4.46
CA GLY A 85 9.76 10.86 -5.35
C GLY A 85 8.32 10.37 -5.56
N THR A 86 8.03 9.95 -6.78
CA THR A 86 6.73 9.47 -7.24
C THR A 86 6.65 7.95 -7.24
N LEU A 87 7.77 7.23 -7.18
CA LEU A 87 7.79 5.76 -7.11
C LEU A 87 6.88 5.18 -6.00
N PRO A 88 6.89 5.66 -4.74
CA PRO A 88 5.97 5.16 -3.71
C PRO A 88 4.49 5.36 -4.06
N ARG A 89 4.16 6.45 -4.76
CA ARG A 89 2.80 6.74 -5.21
C ARG A 89 2.39 5.82 -6.36
N ILE A 90 3.29 5.52 -7.30
CA ILE A 90 3.05 4.57 -8.39
C ILE A 90 2.74 3.19 -7.81
N ILE A 91 3.57 2.69 -6.90
CA ILE A 91 3.39 1.37 -6.27
C ILE A 91 2.04 1.28 -5.56
N LYS A 92 1.73 2.25 -4.68
CA LYS A 92 0.44 2.27 -3.94
C LYS A 92 -0.77 2.36 -4.87
N THR A 93 -0.66 3.13 -5.95
CA THR A 93 -1.74 3.23 -6.94
C THR A 93 -1.90 1.92 -7.69
N GLY A 94 -0.79 1.27 -8.08
CA GLY A 94 -0.80 -0.06 -8.70
C GLY A 94 -1.53 -1.10 -7.86
N TYR A 95 -1.23 -1.18 -6.57
CA TYR A 95 -1.94 -2.05 -5.62
C TYR A 95 -3.45 -1.79 -5.62
N LYS A 96 -3.84 -0.53 -5.49
CA LYS A 96 -5.26 -0.13 -5.47
C LYS A 96 -5.98 -0.47 -6.77
N VAL A 97 -5.33 -0.24 -7.92
CA VAL A 97 -5.88 -0.48 -9.26
C VAL A 97 -6.03 -1.98 -9.54
N LEU A 98 -5.14 -2.80 -8.99
CA LEU A 98 -5.26 -4.26 -9.00
C LEU A 98 -6.25 -4.81 -7.95
N ASN A 99 -6.96 -3.92 -7.24
CA ASN A 99 -7.90 -4.26 -6.18
C ASN A 99 -7.26 -5.11 -5.06
N MET A 100 -5.99 -4.85 -4.77
CA MET A 100 -5.24 -5.51 -3.70
C MET A 100 -5.23 -4.63 -2.44
N ILE A 101 -5.31 -5.29 -1.30
CA ILE A 101 -5.21 -4.70 0.04
C ILE A 101 -4.21 -5.52 0.86
N ASN A 102 -3.75 -4.99 1.99
CA ASN A 102 -2.90 -5.73 2.91
C ASN A 102 -3.54 -5.82 4.29
N TYR A 103 -3.45 -6.99 4.91
CA TYR A 103 -3.63 -7.14 6.34
C TYR A 103 -2.29 -7.47 6.99
N PHE A 104 -2.19 -7.33 8.30
CA PHE A 104 -0.96 -7.49 9.04
C PHE A 104 -1.03 -8.61 10.06
N THR A 105 0.04 -9.39 10.15
CA THR A 105 0.36 -10.17 11.34
C THR A 105 1.48 -9.45 12.08
N ALA A 106 1.32 -9.27 13.39
CA ALA A 106 2.32 -8.62 14.22
C ALA A 106 2.53 -9.44 15.50
N GLY A 107 3.76 -9.88 15.72
CA GLY A 107 4.21 -10.54 16.94
C GLY A 107 5.67 -10.18 17.23
N ASP A 108 6.24 -10.73 18.29
CA ASP A 108 7.58 -10.37 18.76
C ASP A 108 8.68 -10.67 17.73
N THR A 109 8.50 -11.73 16.93
CA THR A 109 9.48 -12.19 15.94
C THR A 109 9.28 -11.59 14.56
N GLU A 110 8.05 -11.30 14.18
CA GLU A 110 7.71 -10.92 12.80
C GLU A 110 6.55 -9.92 12.77
N VAL A 111 6.73 -8.88 11.97
CA VAL A 111 5.65 -8.01 11.50
C VAL A 111 5.62 -8.11 9.99
N ARG A 112 4.48 -8.54 9.44
CA ARG A 112 4.37 -8.84 8.02
C ARG A 112 3.05 -8.34 7.44
N ALA A 113 3.15 -7.77 6.23
CA ALA A 113 2.02 -7.45 5.37
C ALA A 113 1.69 -8.65 4.48
N TRP A 114 0.44 -9.04 4.45
CA TRP A 114 -0.08 -10.12 3.62
C TRP A 114 -1.04 -9.54 2.58
N THR A 115 -0.68 -9.69 1.31
CA THR A 115 -1.47 -9.15 0.19
C THR A 115 -2.61 -10.09 -0.16
N ILE A 116 -3.82 -9.53 -0.20
CA ILE A 116 -5.05 -10.21 -0.62
C ILE A 116 -5.84 -9.31 -1.58
N TYR A 117 -6.76 -9.90 -2.33
CA TYR A 117 -7.75 -9.10 -3.06
C TYR A 117 -8.78 -8.52 -2.08
N LYS A 118 -9.27 -7.32 -2.39
CA LYS A 118 -10.38 -6.73 -1.65
C LYS A 118 -11.62 -7.62 -1.77
N GLY A 119 -12.27 -7.90 -0.65
CA GLY A 119 -13.41 -8.80 -0.59
C GLY A 119 -13.06 -10.23 -0.15
N THR A 120 -11.77 -10.56 -0.02
CA THR A 120 -11.33 -11.85 0.52
C THR A 120 -11.86 -12.04 1.96
N LEU A 121 -12.44 -13.22 2.20
CA LEU A 121 -12.94 -13.60 3.52
C LEU A 121 -11.81 -14.06 4.45
N ALA A 122 -12.04 -13.98 5.77
CA ALA A 122 -11.05 -14.33 6.79
C ALA A 122 -10.39 -15.72 6.61
N PRO A 123 -11.11 -16.80 6.25
CA PRO A 123 -10.48 -18.10 5.98
C PRO A 123 -9.54 -18.06 4.78
N GLY A 124 -9.94 -17.40 3.69
CA GLY A 124 -9.10 -17.27 2.49
C GLY A 124 -7.86 -16.41 2.74
N ALA A 125 -7.99 -15.36 3.57
CA ALA A 125 -6.84 -14.58 4.03
C ALA A 125 -5.88 -15.45 4.85
N ALA A 126 -6.39 -16.25 5.79
CA ALA A 126 -5.57 -17.19 6.56
C ALA A 126 -4.86 -18.22 5.66
N GLY A 127 -5.52 -18.66 4.57
CA GLY A 127 -4.96 -19.55 3.55
C GLY A 127 -3.72 -19.02 2.84
N VAL A 128 -3.57 -17.69 2.73
CA VAL A 128 -2.37 -17.05 2.16
C VAL A 128 -1.13 -17.29 3.04
N ILE A 129 -1.32 -17.45 4.35
CA ILE A 129 -0.24 -17.82 5.28
C ILE A 129 0.06 -19.31 5.15
N HIS A 130 -0.97 -20.15 5.25
CA HIS A 130 -0.84 -21.59 5.09
C HIS A 130 -2.19 -22.25 4.79
N THR A 131 -2.22 -23.25 3.92
CA THR A 131 -3.48 -23.92 3.51
C THR A 131 -4.22 -24.62 4.67
N ASP A 132 -3.50 -25.07 5.70
CA ASP A 132 -4.13 -25.65 6.90
C ASP A 132 -4.87 -24.61 7.75
N PHE A 133 -4.49 -23.33 7.70
CA PHE A 133 -5.19 -22.29 8.44
C PHE A 133 -6.56 -22.03 7.84
N GLU A 134 -6.68 -22.10 6.51
CA GLU A 134 -7.97 -22.00 5.82
C GLU A 134 -8.87 -23.20 6.12
N ARG A 135 -8.34 -24.42 6.03
CA ARG A 135 -9.09 -25.66 6.31
C ARG A 135 -9.54 -25.75 7.76
N GLY A 136 -8.61 -25.46 8.66
CA GLY A 136 -8.77 -25.53 10.11
C GLY A 136 -9.38 -24.27 10.74
N PHE A 137 -9.78 -23.27 9.95
CA PHE A 137 -10.19 -21.96 10.44
C PHE A 137 -11.30 -22.06 11.48
N ILE A 138 -11.06 -21.48 12.66
CA ILE A 138 -12.04 -21.33 13.75
C ILE A 138 -12.57 -19.90 13.73
N LYS A 139 -11.69 -18.93 13.92
CA LYS A 139 -11.98 -17.49 13.99
C LYS A 139 -10.72 -16.69 13.72
N ALA A 140 -10.89 -15.41 13.43
CA ALA A 140 -9.80 -14.45 13.39
C ALA A 140 -10.00 -13.39 14.48
N GLU A 141 -9.01 -13.19 15.33
CA GLU A 141 -8.98 -12.02 16.20
C GLU A 141 -8.45 -10.84 15.38
N THR A 142 -9.17 -9.71 15.38
CA THR A 142 -8.82 -8.57 14.53
C THR A 142 -8.90 -7.25 15.27
N CYS A 143 -8.04 -6.32 14.88
CA CYS A 143 -8.08 -4.92 15.27
C CYS A 143 -7.70 -4.06 14.07
N ALA A 144 -8.37 -2.93 13.88
CA ALA A 144 -7.95 -1.97 12.85
C ALA A 144 -6.63 -1.32 13.28
N PHE A 145 -5.69 -1.12 12.35
CA PHE A 145 -4.41 -0.45 12.64
C PHE A 145 -4.61 0.95 13.27
N GLU A 146 -5.62 1.71 12.84
CA GLU A 146 -5.91 3.02 13.41
C GLU A 146 -6.34 2.95 14.88
N ASP A 147 -7.16 1.96 15.25
CA ASP A 147 -7.55 1.73 16.64
C ASP A 147 -6.32 1.31 17.48
N PHE A 148 -5.46 0.44 16.95
CA PHE A 148 -4.19 0.06 17.60
C PHE A 148 -3.28 1.27 17.83
N LYS A 149 -3.09 2.10 16.80
CA LYS A 149 -2.25 3.29 16.89
C LYS A 149 -2.78 4.27 17.93
N ALA A 150 -4.10 4.52 17.94
CA ALA A 150 -4.73 5.47 18.85
C ALA A 150 -4.72 4.98 20.31
N LEU A 151 -4.99 3.70 20.55
CA LEU A 151 -5.21 3.15 21.90
C LEU A 151 -3.94 2.57 22.54
N CYS A 152 -3.06 1.97 21.74
CA CYS A 152 -1.87 1.30 22.24
C CYS A 152 -0.59 2.12 22.04
N GLY A 153 -0.62 3.15 21.18
CA GLY A 153 0.53 4.04 20.95
C GLY A 153 1.75 3.32 20.38
N GLY A 154 1.56 2.21 19.66
CA GLY A 154 2.64 1.39 19.10
C GLY A 154 3.37 0.49 20.10
N ARG A 155 2.90 0.40 21.35
CA ARG A 155 3.42 -0.58 22.32
C ARG A 155 3.11 -2.01 21.86
N PRO A 156 3.96 -3.00 22.17
CA PRO A 156 3.74 -4.41 21.84
C PRO A 156 2.65 -5.02 22.75
N SER A 157 1.45 -4.46 22.73
CA SER A 157 0.32 -4.90 23.53
C SER A 157 -0.99 -4.52 22.86
N MET A 158 -1.94 -5.45 22.82
CA MET A 158 -3.31 -5.22 22.37
C MET A 158 -4.25 -4.85 23.53
N ALA A 159 -3.72 -4.64 24.75
CA ALA A 159 -4.54 -4.38 25.94
C ALA A 159 -5.47 -3.17 25.75
N GLY A 160 -4.95 -2.03 25.28
CA GLY A 160 -5.77 -0.83 25.05
C GLY A 160 -6.91 -1.06 24.04
N CYS A 161 -6.69 -1.89 23.02
CA CYS A 161 -7.73 -2.28 22.07
C CYS A 161 -8.75 -3.24 22.67
N LYS A 162 -8.32 -4.15 23.55
CA LYS A 162 -9.19 -5.09 24.26
C LYS A 162 -10.08 -4.36 25.27
N ASP A 163 -9.50 -3.47 26.06
CA ASP A 163 -10.21 -2.68 27.08
C ASP A 163 -11.27 -1.76 26.44
N ALA A 164 -10.97 -1.21 25.26
CA ALA A 164 -11.91 -0.41 24.48
C ALA A 164 -12.94 -1.23 23.66
N GLY A 165 -12.90 -2.56 23.73
CA GLY A 165 -13.79 -3.44 22.94
C GLY A 165 -13.56 -3.39 21.43
N LYS A 166 -12.39 -2.90 20.99
CA LYS A 166 -11.99 -2.78 19.57
C LYS A 166 -11.26 -4.01 19.04
N TYR A 167 -10.86 -4.92 19.93
CA TYR A 167 -10.29 -6.22 19.57
C TYR A 167 -11.41 -7.24 19.34
N ARG A 168 -11.81 -7.41 18.07
CA ARG A 168 -12.97 -8.20 17.68
C ARG A 168 -12.59 -9.66 17.40
N GLN A 169 -13.56 -10.55 17.55
CA GLN A 169 -13.46 -11.94 17.11
C GLN A 169 -14.39 -12.14 15.92
N GLU A 170 -13.79 -12.36 14.76
CA GLU A 170 -14.47 -12.45 13.48
C GLU A 170 -14.60 -13.90 13.02
N GLY A 171 -15.77 -14.23 12.49
CA GLY A 171 -16.08 -15.55 11.97
C GLY A 171 -15.67 -15.74 10.50
N ARG A 172 -16.09 -16.88 9.93
CA ARG A 172 -15.77 -17.25 8.53
C ARG A 172 -16.28 -16.27 7.47
N ASN A 173 -17.35 -15.54 7.78
CA ASN A 173 -18.00 -14.62 6.83
C ASN A 173 -17.45 -13.20 6.89
N TYR A 174 -16.44 -12.94 7.73
CA TYR A 174 -15.83 -11.62 7.80
C TYR A 174 -15.03 -11.32 6.53
N VAL A 175 -15.30 -10.17 5.95
CA VAL A 175 -14.53 -9.62 4.83
C VAL A 175 -13.36 -8.84 5.41
N VAL A 176 -12.13 -9.28 5.13
CA VAL A 176 -10.93 -8.62 5.64
C VAL A 176 -10.80 -7.22 5.07
N GLN A 177 -10.49 -6.26 5.93
CA GLN A 177 -10.31 -4.86 5.56
C GLN A 177 -8.82 -4.52 5.43
N ASP A 178 -8.53 -3.48 4.64
CA ASP A 178 -7.16 -2.97 4.49
C ASP A 178 -6.66 -2.43 5.83
N GLY A 179 -5.47 -2.86 6.24
CA GLY A 179 -4.86 -2.48 7.49
C GLY A 179 -5.38 -3.23 8.72
N ASP A 180 -6.19 -4.28 8.56
CA ASP A 180 -6.55 -5.14 9.69
C ASP A 180 -5.28 -5.81 10.25
N MET A 181 -5.11 -5.74 11.56
CA MET A 181 -4.15 -6.56 12.30
C MET A 181 -4.86 -7.83 12.74
N MET A 182 -4.38 -8.99 12.31
CA MET A 182 -5.11 -10.26 12.47
C MET A 182 -4.26 -11.35 13.13
N LEU A 183 -4.90 -12.10 14.02
CA LEU A 183 -4.40 -13.35 14.58
C LEU A 183 -5.40 -14.47 14.29
N PHE A 184 -4.98 -15.47 13.53
CA PHE A 184 -5.85 -16.58 13.13
C PHE A 184 -5.81 -17.71 14.16
N GLN A 185 -6.99 -18.15 14.59
CA GLN A 185 -7.17 -19.34 15.40
C GLN A 185 -7.64 -20.47 14.50
N PHE A 186 -6.92 -21.58 14.51
CA PHE A 186 -7.20 -22.74 13.67
C PHE A 186 -6.95 -24.03 14.45
N ASN A 187 -7.55 -25.13 14.00
CA ASN A 187 -7.23 -26.46 14.48
C ASN A 187 -6.76 -27.35 13.32
N VAL A 188 -5.73 -28.16 13.57
CA VAL A 188 -5.23 -29.11 12.59
C VAL A 188 -6.15 -30.32 12.60
N THR A 189 -7.18 -30.34 11.76
CA THR A 189 -7.90 -31.57 11.49
C THR A 189 -6.97 -32.51 10.75
N GLY A 190 -6.50 -33.56 11.42
CA GLY A 190 -5.68 -34.61 10.80
C GLY A 190 -6.35 -35.12 9.51
N ALA A 191 -5.53 -35.45 8.50
CA ALA A 191 -6.02 -35.98 7.23
C ALA A 191 -7.04 -37.10 7.47
N LYS A 192 -8.18 -37.05 6.78
CA LYS A 192 -9.12 -38.20 6.75
C LYS A 192 -8.27 -39.43 6.41
N LYS A 193 -8.16 -40.39 7.35
CA LYS A 193 -7.63 -41.72 7.04
C LYS A 193 -8.46 -42.24 5.87
N LYS A 194 -7.83 -42.35 4.70
CA LYS A 194 -8.39 -43.04 3.54
C LYS A 194 -8.56 -44.51 3.87
#